data_AF-A0A1V6TJK8-F1
#
_entry.id   AF-A0A1V6TJK8-F1
#
_cell.length_a   1.000
_cell.length_b   1.000
_cell.length_c   1.000
_cell.angle_alpha   90.00
_cell.angle_beta   90.00
_cell.angle_gamma   90.00
#
_symmetry.space_group_name_H-M   'P 1'
#
loop_
_entity.id
_entity.type
_entity.pdbx_description
1 polymer ?
#
loop_
_entity_poly.entity_id
_entity_poly.type
_entity_poly.pdbx_seq_one_letter_code
_entity_poly.pdbx_strand_id
1 'polypeptide(L)'
;MGLWVGINTTVVWRTHTAIFAENNVRLDGPQWSQIAQAHYQTFFDIDSLKYVFRMTVVNEETHTFVVKVLYPRYGLELAGDSLLRTWLYDTDDYQEIMDTPLGKAVGALVLGAFPRGTRRIAQIHTWQYDGDLQMRFDISDSPQ
;
A
#
# COMPACT_ATOMS: atom_id res chain seq x y z
N MET A 1 -14.18 11.07 -12.55
CA MET A 1 -13.50 11.15 -13.87
C MET A 1 -12.01 11.04 -13.61
N GLY A 2 -11.40 9.89 -13.86
CA GLY A 2 -9.97 9.64 -13.61
C GLY A 2 -9.14 9.99 -14.84
N LEU A 3 -8.03 10.72 -14.65
CA LEU A 3 -7.09 11.07 -15.72
C LEU A 3 -5.88 10.11 -15.68
N TRP A 4 -5.46 9.64 -16.85
CA TRP A 4 -4.36 8.70 -17.09
C TRP A 4 -3.07 9.45 -17.40
N VAL A 5 -1.94 9.06 -16.78
CA VAL A 5 -0.60 9.42 -17.25
C VAL A 5 0.31 8.20 -17.06
N GLY A 6 0.77 7.62 -18.17
CA GLY A 6 1.76 6.55 -18.17
C GLY A 6 3.18 7.11 -18.22
N ILE A 7 3.95 6.91 -17.16
CA ILE A 7 5.42 6.97 -17.19
C ILE A 7 5.88 5.62 -16.68
N ASN A 8 6.27 4.73 -17.60
CA ASN A 8 6.79 3.37 -17.39
C ASN A 8 6.22 2.60 -16.16
N THR A 9 5.12 1.87 -16.43
CA THR A 9 4.55 0.81 -15.56
C THR A 9 4.33 1.20 -14.11
N THR A 10 3.59 2.28 -13.86
CA THR A 10 2.99 2.57 -12.55
C THR A 10 1.64 3.23 -12.83
N VAL A 11 0.54 2.48 -12.73
CA VAL A 11 -0.81 3.05 -12.82
C VAL A 11 -1.21 3.53 -11.44
N VAL A 12 -1.34 4.86 -11.27
CA VAL A 12 -1.85 5.46 -10.03
C VAL A 12 -3.24 6.06 -10.24
N TRP A 13 -4.28 5.42 -9.71
CA TRP A 13 -5.60 6.03 -9.60
C TRP A 13 -5.71 6.82 -8.30
N ARG A 14 -6.57 7.85 -8.28
CA ARG A 14 -6.86 8.59 -7.06
C ARG A 14 -8.34 8.92 -6.92
N THR A 15 -8.77 8.90 -5.67
CA THR A 15 -10.02 9.54 -5.22
C THR A 15 -9.66 10.55 -4.14
N HIS A 16 -10.62 11.37 -3.71
CA HIS A 16 -10.39 12.43 -2.74
C HIS A 16 -9.76 11.94 -1.41
N THR A 17 -9.78 10.63 -1.13
CA THR A 17 -9.20 10.04 0.09
C THR A 17 -8.27 8.86 -0.16
N ALA A 18 -8.02 8.46 -1.41
CA ALA A 18 -7.28 7.25 -1.69
C ALA A 18 -6.32 7.37 -2.88
N ILE A 19 -5.20 6.67 -2.78
CA ILE A 19 -4.30 6.33 -3.87
C ILE A 19 -4.47 4.84 -4.17
N PHE A 20 -4.59 4.47 -5.44
CA PHE A 20 -4.53 3.08 -5.90
C PHE A 20 -3.31 2.94 -6.76
N ALA A 21 -2.41 2.01 -6.44
CA ALA A 21 -1.27 1.69 -7.26
C ALA A 21 -1.31 0.22 -7.65
N GLU A 22 -1.35 0.00 -8.95
CA GLU A 22 -1.13 -1.31 -9.56
C GLU A 22 0.38 -1.58 -9.69
N ASN A 23 0.75 -2.71 -10.28
CA ASN A 23 2.14 -3.16 -10.35
C ASN A 23 3.13 -2.11 -10.83
N ASN A 24 4.25 -2.06 -10.11
CA ASN A 24 5.38 -1.22 -10.43
C ASN A 24 6.56 -2.10 -10.80
N VAL A 25 6.91 -2.14 -12.09
CA VAL A 25 8.19 -2.66 -12.55
C VAL A 25 9.11 -1.47 -12.74
N ARG A 26 10.27 -1.46 -12.08
CA ARG A 26 11.21 -0.34 -12.13
C ARG A 26 12.54 -0.81 -12.73
N LEU A 27 13.03 -0.09 -13.72
CA LEU A 27 14.38 -0.21 -14.27
C LEU A 27 15.24 1.02 -13.86
N ASP A 28 14.65 2.21 -13.81
CA ASP A 28 15.26 3.50 -13.42
C ASP A 28 14.18 4.58 -13.06
N GLY A 29 14.58 5.81 -12.66
CA GLY A 29 13.67 6.96 -12.42
C GLY A 29 13.48 7.40 -10.94
N PRO A 30 12.54 8.32 -10.61
CA PRO A 30 12.22 8.75 -9.24
C PRO A 30 11.56 7.66 -8.39
N GLN A 31 11.58 7.78 -7.04
CA GLN A 31 10.95 6.77 -6.18
C GLN A 31 9.43 6.79 -6.34
N TRP A 32 8.78 5.61 -6.28
CA TRP A 32 7.33 5.50 -6.41
C TRP A 32 6.58 6.40 -5.41
N SER A 33 7.07 6.48 -4.16
CA SER A 33 6.51 7.35 -3.13
C SER A 33 6.45 8.81 -3.58
N GLN A 34 7.50 9.32 -4.21
CA GLN A 34 7.57 10.69 -4.72
C GLN A 34 6.61 10.91 -5.88
N ILE A 35 6.51 9.94 -6.81
CA ILE A 35 5.58 10.00 -7.94
C ILE A 35 4.14 9.99 -7.45
N ALA A 36 3.81 9.08 -6.53
CA ALA A 36 2.47 8.96 -5.95
C ALA A 36 2.07 10.24 -5.20
N GLN A 37 2.97 10.79 -4.39
CA GLN A 37 2.77 12.04 -3.66
C GLN A 37 2.51 13.20 -4.64
N ALA A 38 3.42 13.44 -5.58
CA ALA A 38 3.31 14.55 -6.52
C ALA A 38 2.02 14.46 -7.36
N HIS A 39 1.67 13.25 -7.80
CA HIS A 39 0.45 13.02 -8.56
C HIS A 39 -0.82 13.26 -7.72
N TYR A 40 -0.84 12.86 -6.45
CA TYR A 40 -2.00 13.12 -5.58
C TYR A 40 -2.18 14.61 -5.28
N GLN A 41 -1.09 15.29 -4.89
CA GLN A 41 -1.07 16.71 -4.52
C GLN A 41 -1.39 17.65 -5.69
N THR A 42 -1.31 17.18 -6.93
CA THR A 42 -1.77 17.93 -8.10
C THR A 42 -3.28 18.18 -8.09
N PHE A 43 -4.06 17.33 -7.40
CA PHE A 43 -5.53 17.36 -7.44
C PHE A 43 -6.19 17.56 -6.07
N PHE A 44 -5.54 17.12 -5.00
CA PHE A 44 -6.11 17.09 -3.65
C PHE A 44 -5.11 17.58 -2.61
N ASP A 45 -5.62 18.05 -1.48
CA ASP A 45 -4.79 18.32 -0.31
C ASP A 45 -4.22 17.00 0.22
N ILE A 46 -2.93 16.95 0.55
CA ILE A 46 -2.33 15.72 1.07
C ILE A 46 -2.99 15.26 2.37
N ASP A 47 -3.50 16.20 3.17
CA ASP A 47 -4.20 15.91 4.42
C ASP A 47 -5.51 15.15 4.22
N SER A 48 -6.07 15.14 3.01
CA SER A 48 -7.26 14.33 2.69
C SER A 48 -6.93 12.86 2.41
N LEU A 49 -5.66 12.48 2.22
CA LEU A 49 -5.24 11.12 1.94
C LEU A 49 -5.42 10.22 3.18
N LYS A 50 -6.24 9.18 3.04
CA LYS A 50 -6.55 8.21 4.10
C LYS A 50 -6.19 6.78 3.74
N TYR A 51 -6.15 6.44 2.46
CA TYR A 51 -5.99 5.06 2.03
C TYR A 51 -4.96 4.93 0.91
N VAL A 52 -4.13 3.90 0.98
CA VAL A 52 -3.26 3.49 -0.13
C VAL A 52 -3.56 2.04 -0.47
N PHE A 53 -4.12 1.82 -1.65
CA PHE A 53 -4.37 0.48 -2.20
C PHE A 53 -3.19 0.04 -3.04
N ARG A 54 -2.68 -1.16 -2.78
CA ARG A 54 -1.73 -1.87 -3.64
C ARG A 54 -2.47 -3.03 -4.28
N MET A 55 -2.79 -2.85 -5.56
CA MET A 55 -3.62 -3.80 -6.30
C MET A 55 -2.76 -4.76 -7.11
N THR A 56 -3.23 -6.00 -7.26
CA THR A 56 -2.61 -7.05 -8.09
C THR A 56 -1.13 -7.22 -7.74
N VAL A 57 -0.84 -7.47 -6.46
CA VAL A 57 0.54 -7.51 -5.95
C VAL A 57 1.31 -8.67 -6.58
N VAL A 58 2.10 -8.39 -7.62
CA VAL A 58 3.03 -9.37 -8.23
C VAL A 58 4.46 -9.23 -7.72
N ASN A 59 4.72 -8.27 -6.80
CA ASN A 59 6.03 -8.14 -6.18
C ASN A 59 6.33 -9.46 -5.44
N GLU A 60 7.25 -10.24 -6.02
CA GLU A 60 7.49 -11.62 -5.59
C GLU A 60 7.86 -11.68 -4.10
N GLU A 61 8.61 -10.73 -3.58
CA GLU A 61 8.99 -10.71 -2.17
C GLU A 61 7.80 -10.48 -1.23
N THR A 62 7.02 -9.41 -1.44
CA THR A 62 5.86 -9.09 -0.59
C THR A 62 4.79 -10.16 -0.72
N HIS A 63 4.50 -10.59 -1.95
CA HIS A 63 3.53 -11.64 -2.23
C HIS A 63 3.96 -12.96 -1.56
N THR A 64 5.22 -13.36 -1.74
CA THR A 64 5.74 -14.61 -1.14
C THR A 64 5.69 -14.54 0.37
N PHE A 65 6.08 -13.41 0.99
CA PHE A 65 5.97 -13.25 2.42
C PHE A 65 4.54 -13.44 2.91
N VAL A 66 3.57 -12.71 2.34
CA VAL A 66 2.17 -12.80 2.79
C VAL A 66 1.62 -14.21 2.59
N VAL A 67 1.82 -14.80 1.41
CA VAL A 67 1.16 -16.06 1.02
C VAL A 67 1.85 -17.31 1.57
N LYS A 68 3.19 -17.28 1.72
CA LYS A 68 3.98 -18.46 2.13
C LYS A 68 4.46 -18.40 3.58
N VAL A 69 4.45 -17.23 4.21
CA VAL A 69 4.91 -17.07 5.60
C VAL A 69 3.78 -16.61 6.51
N LEU A 70 3.16 -15.47 6.22
CA LEU A 70 2.18 -14.86 7.11
C LEU A 70 0.88 -15.67 7.18
N TYR A 71 0.23 -15.91 6.04
CA TYR A 71 -1.07 -16.60 5.98
C TYR A 71 -1.02 -18.02 6.59
N PRO A 72 0.01 -18.86 6.33
CA PRO A 72 0.12 -20.17 6.96
C PRO A 72 0.18 -20.17 8.49
N ARG A 73 0.67 -19.10 9.14
CA ARG A 73 0.66 -18.99 10.62
C ARG A 73 -0.76 -19.04 11.18
N TYR A 74 -1.74 -18.64 10.38
CA TYR A 74 -3.15 -18.55 10.73
C TYR A 74 -4.02 -19.60 10.05
N GLY A 75 -3.40 -20.57 9.34
CA GLY A 75 -4.14 -21.57 8.55
C GLY A 75 -4.90 -20.97 7.38
N LEU A 76 -4.44 -19.81 6.87
CA LEU A 76 -5.03 -19.12 5.73
C LEU A 76 -4.34 -19.52 4.43
N GLU A 77 -5.07 -19.46 3.33
CA GLU A 77 -4.57 -19.65 1.98
C GLU A 77 -5.07 -18.53 1.07
N LEU A 78 -4.26 -18.08 0.10
CA LEU A 78 -4.70 -17.02 -0.79
C LEU A 78 -5.89 -17.47 -1.66
N ALA A 79 -5.81 -18.68 -2.22
CA ALA A 79 -6.83 -19.21 -3.12
C ALA A 79 -8.13 -19.49 -2.36
N GLY A 80 -9.19 -18.75 -2.69
CA GLY A 80 -10.52 -18.93 -2.09
C GLY A 80 -10.75 -18.14 -0.80
N ASP A 81 -9.77 -17.40 -0.29
CA ASP A 81 -9.94 -16.51 0.88
C ASP A 81 -10.19 -15.05 0.46
N SER A 82 -11.44 -14.74 0.16
CA SER A 82 -11.89 -13.38 -0.14
C SER A 82 -12.13 -12.53 1.12
N LEU A 83 -11.91 -13.09 2.32
CA LEU A 83 -12.13 -12.37 3.57
C LEU A 83 -11.03 -11.34 3.80
N LEU A 84 -11.47 -10.16 4.24
CA LEU A 84 -10.57 -9.09 4.65
C LEU A 84 -9.85 -9.50 5.94
N ARG A 85 -8.51 -9.51 5.90
CA ARG A 85 -7.65 -9.69 7.06
C ARG A 85 -7.08 -8.34 7.46
N THR A 86 -7.05 -8.06 8.75
CA THR A 86 -6.57 -6.78 9.29
C THR A 86 -5.39 -7.01 10.21
N TRP A 87 -4.30 -6.31 9.93
CA TRP A 87 -3.05 -6.30 10.68
C TRP A 87 -2.91 -4.93 11.34
N LEU A 88 -2.93 -4.91 12.67
CA LEU A 88 -2.97 -3.67 13.46
C LEU A 88 -1.57 -3.11 13.67
N TYR A 89 -1.47 -1.79 13.75
CA TYR A 89 -0.22 -1.10 14.12
C TYR A 89 0.41 -1.70 15.39
N ASP A 90 1.73 -1.79 15.39
CA ASP A 90 2.56 -2.27 16.51
C ASP A 90 2.42 -3.76 16.86
N THR A 91 1.87 -4.58 15.94
CA THR A 91 1.99 -6.04 16.02
C THR A 91 3.18 -6.55 15.21
N ASP A 92 3.69 -7.72 15.55
CA ASP A 92 4.81 -8.36 14.82
C ASP A 92 4.47 -8.53 13.33
N ASP A 93 3.27 -9.03 13.01
CA ASP A 93 2.85 -9.20 11.61
C ASP A 93 2.78 -7.86 10.86
N TYR A 94 2.32 -6.79 11.52
CA TYR A 94 2.32 -5.46 10.91
C TYR A 94 3.75 -5.00 10.60
N GLN A 95 4.68 -5.15 11.54
CA GLN A 95 6.07 -4.75 11.34
C GLN A 95 6.73 -5.55 10.22
N GLU A 96 6.49 -6.87 10.18
CA GLU A 96 7.02 -7.72 9.12
C GLU A 96 6.45 -7.35 7.74
N ILE A 97 5.15 -7.03 7.64
CA ILE A 97 4.58 -6.50 6.39
C ILE A 97 5.23 -5.16 6.02
N MET A 98 5.42 -4.27 6.99
CA MET A 98 6.08 -2.98 6.76
C MET A 98 7.53 -3.12 6.30
N ASP A 99 8.20 -4.22 6.64
CA ASP A 99 9.56 -4.54 6.19
C ASP A 99 9.65 -5.11 4.76
N THR A 100 8.53 -5.47 4.15
CA THR A 100 8.49 -5.87 2.74
C THR A 100 8.72 -4.67 1.81
N PRO A 101 9.12 -4.88 0.54
CA PRO A 101 9.29 -3.80 -0.43
C PRO A 101 8.06 -2.90 -0.59
N LEU A 102 6.83 -3.47 -0.57
CA LEU A 102 5.62 -2.66 -0.68
C LEU A 102 5.33 -1.90 0.61
N GLY A 103 5.50 -2.52 1.77
CA GLY A 103 5.38 -1.86 3.07
C GLY A 103 6.32 -0.66 3.17
N LYS A 104 7.60 -0.84 2.82
CA LYS A 104 8.62 0.21 2.76
C LYS A 104 8.24 1.33 1.80
N ALA A 105 7.72 1.01 0.62
CA ALA A 105 7.31 2.02 -0.35
C ALA A 105 6.16 2.90 0.16
N VAL A 106 5.15 2.30 0.81
CA VAL A 106 4.02 3.04 1.40
C VAL A 106 4.47 3.81 2.65
N GLY A 107 5.34 3.22 3.48
CA GLY A 107 5.96 3.93 4.61
C GLY A 107 6.74 5.17 4.16
N ALA A 108 7.54 5.05 3.10
CA ALA A 108 8.28 6.17 2.52
C ALA A 108 7.34 7.26 1.96
N LEU A 109 6.20 6.88 1.38
CA LEU A 109 5.16 7.83 0.96
C LEU A 109 4.63 8.61 2.17
N VAL A 110 4.21 7.94 3.24
CA VAL A 110 3.66 8.62 4.44
C VAL A 110 4.72 9.54 5.08
N LEU A 111 5.96 9.09 5.18
CA LEU A 111 7.05 9.89 5.76
C LEU A 111 7.42 11.12 4.90
N GLY A 112 7.27 11.04 3.57
CA GLY A 112 7.55 12.15 2.66
C GLY A 112 6.37 13.10 2.44
N ALA A 113 5.14 12.59 2.59
CA ALA A 113 3.91 13.31 2.31
C ALA A 113 3.45 14.22 3.46
N PHE A 114 3.66 13.81 4.70
CA PHE A 114 3.13 14.48 5.88
C PHE A 114 4.24 15.06 6.76
N PRO A 115 3.96 16.11 7.55
CA PRO A 115 4.89 16.56 8.58
C PRO A 115 5.26 15.41 9.51
N ARG A 116 6.53 15.38 9.93
CA ARG A 116 7.06 14.26 10.70
C ARG A 116 6.25 14.05 11.98
N GLY A 117 5.78 12.83 12.19
CA GLY A 117 5.06 12.43 13.40
C GLY A 117 3.57 12.77 13.43
N THR A 118 2.99 13.35 12.38
CA THR A 118 1.55 13.69 12.38
C THR A 118 0.66 12.59 11.82
N ARG A 119 1.21 11.70 10.98
CA ARG A 119 0.50 10.59 10.36
C ARG A 119 1.27 9.29 10.50
N ARG A 120 0.52 8.19 10.53
CA ARG A 120 1.03 6.82 10.49
C ARG A 120 0.07 5.91 9.73
N ILE A 121 0.59 4.78 9.28
CA ILE A 121 -0.23 3.66 8.84
C ILE A 121 -0.73 2.96 10.11
N ALA A 122 -2.05 3.00 10.37
CA ALA A 122 -2.62 2.41 11.58
C ALA A 122 -3.04 0.95 11.37
N GLN A 123 -3.41 0.59 10.15
CA GLN A 123 -3.86 -0.75 9.81
C GLN A 123 -3.42 -1.10 8.40
N ILE A 124 -3.11 -2.38 8.21
CA ILE A 124 -2.89 -2.95 6.88
C ILE A 124 -3.96 -4.02 6.69
N HIS A 125 -4.61 -4.00 5.55
CA HIS A 125 -5.58 -5.02 5.17
C HIS A 125 -5.09 -5.82 4.00
N THR A 126 -5.33 -7.12 4.03
CA THR A 126 -5.02 -8.04 2.93
C THR A 126 -6.24 -8.88 2.60
N TRP A 127 -6.50 -9.11 1.32
CA TRP A 127 -7.57 -9.98 0.83
C TRP A 127 -7.22 -10.49 -0.57
N GLN A 128 -7.92 -11.52 -1.00
CA GLN A 128 -7.82 -12.01 -2.37
C GLN A 128 -8.91 -11.39 -3.26
N TYR A 129 -8.53 -10.96 -4.46
CA TYR A 129 -9.45 -10.57 -5.52
C TYR A 129 -8.91 -11.03 -6.87
N ASP A 130 -9.73 -11.77 -7.63
CA ASP A 130 -9.41 -12.35 -8.95
C ASP A 130 -8.05 -13.07 -9.06
N GLY A 131 -7.83 -14.11 -8.24
CA GLY A 131 -6.55 -14.81 -8.07
C GLY A 131 -5.46 -14.05 -7.30
N ASP A 132 -5.51 -12.72 -7.23
CA ASP A 132 -4.39 -11.92 -6.76
C ASP A 132 -4.53 -11.42 -5.32
N LEU A 133 -3.38 -11.28 -4.64
CA LEU A 133 -3.27 -10.58 -3.37
C LEU A 133 -3.49 -9.08 -3.57
N GLN A 134 -4.40 -8.52 -2.78
CA GLN A 134 -4.68 -7.10 -2.68
C GLN A 134 -4.29 -6.60 -1.29
N MET A 135 -3.80 -5.36 -1.20
CA MET A 135 -3.49 -4.74 0.08
C MET A 135 -4.05 -3.32 0.18
N ARG A 136 -4.44 -2.92 1.38
CA ARG A 136 -4.84 -1.54 1.71
C ARG A 136 -4.14 -1.07 2.98
N PHE A 137 -3.53 0.09 2.92
CA PHE A 137 -2.87 0.73 4.06
C PHE A 137 -3.74 1.91 4.49
N ASP A 138 -4.19 1.89 5.74
CA ASP A 138 -5.06 2.91 6.31
C ASP A 138 -4.21 3.91 7.10
N ILE A 139 -4.25 5.17 6.67
CA ILE A 139 -3.49 6.28 7.25
C ILE A 139 -4.39 7.00 8.25
N SER A 140 -3.85 7.26 9.43
CA SER A 140 -4.53 8.02 10.48
C SER A 140 -3.55 8.93 11.19
N ASP A 141 -4.10 9.80 12.04
CA ASP A 141 -3.33 10.65 12.92
C ASP A 141 -2.48 9.80 13.87
N SER A 142 -1.22 10.18 14.04
CA SER A 142 -0.42 9.62 15.12
C SER A 142 -0.94 10.18 16.44
N PRO A 143 -1.11 9.36 17.49
CA PRO A 143 -1.40 9.87 18.83
C PRO A 143 -0.24 10.80 19.23
N GLN A 144 -0.61 12.01 19.69
CA GLN A 144 0.32 13.00 20.22
C GLN A 144 0.97 12.53 21.52
#